data_AF-A0ABD2RHX0-F1
#
_entry.id   AF-A0ABD2RHX0-F1
#
_cell.length_a   1.000
_cell.length_b   1.000
_cell.length_c   1.000
_cell.angle_alpha   90.00
_cell.angle_beta   90.00
_cell.angle_gamma   90.00
#
_symmetry.space_group_name_H-M   'P 1'
#
loop_
_entity.id
_entity.type
_entity.pdbx_description
1 polymer ?
#
loop_
_entity_poly.entity_id
_entity_poly.type
_entity_poly.pdbx_seq_one_letter_code
_entity_poly.pdbx_strand_id
1 'polypeptide(L)'
;MADIAKKWLPLEANPDVMNQFLWSRGVPPDEVECYDVYGLDEELLGMVPKPVLAVLFLYPLTSQSEAERVQQDSETKVQDPTSTIYFMNKQWEMHVEQLACFMLLGILPQR
;
A
#
# COMPACT_ATOMS: atom_id res chain seq x y z
N MET A 1 19.33 29.44 0.22
CA MET A 1 17.92 29.30 0.64
C MET A 1 17.65 27.82 0.67
N ALA A 2 17.35 27.25 1.83
CA ALA A 2 17.13 25.81 1.95
C ALA A 2 15.97 25.41 1.02
N ASP A 3 16.22 24.44 0.14
CA ASP A 3 15.17 23.73 -0.57
C ASP A 3 14.17 23.25 0.48
N ILE A 4 12.97 23.83 0.50
CA ILE A 4 11.85 23.25 1.23
C ILE A 4 11.45 22.05 0.38
N ALA A 5 12.20 20.95 0.51
CA ALA A 5 11.79 19.65 0.03
C ALA A 5 10.36 19.46 0.51
N LYS A 6 9.43 19.25 -0.43
CA LYS A 6 8.01 19.16 -0.17
C LYS A 6 7.77 17.85 0.59
N LYS A 7 7.99 17.89 1.90
CA LYS A 7 7.94 16.74 2.79
C LYS A 7 6.47 16.40 3.00
N TRP A 8 6.07 15.24 2.51
CA TRP A 8 4.72 14.74 2.70
C TRP A 8 4.53 14.38 4.16
N LEU A 9 3.34 14.59 4.73
CA LEU A 9 3.05 14.11 6.08
C LEU A 9 2.84 12.59 6.04
N PRO A 10 3.31 11.82 7.05
CA PRO A 10 2.98 10.41 7.18
C PRO A 10 1.47 10.25 7.29
N LEU A 11 0.93 9.24 6.60
CA LEU A 11 -0.45 8.84 6.79
C LEU A 11 -0.47 7.75 7.85
N GLU A 12 -1.43 7.82 8.76
CA GLU A 12 -1.64 6.77 9.75
C GLU A 12 -2.23 5.53 9.05
N ALA A 13 -1.72 4.33 9.40
CA ALA A 13 -2.30 3.07 8.98
C ALA A 13 -3.59 2.79 9.76
N ASN A 14 -4.61 3.61 9.50
CA ASN A 14 -5.92 3.58 10.12
C ASN A 14 -6.96 3.61 8.99
N PRO A 15 -7.94 2.69 8.97
CA PRO A 15 -8.94 2.61 7.90
C PRO A 15 -9.70 3.92 7.72
N ASP A 16 -10.07 4.64 8.78
CA ASP A 16 -10.80 5.91 8.68
C ASP A 16 -10.00 6.97 7.89
N VAL A 17 -8.71 7.08 8.21
CA VAL A 17 -7.79 8.02 7.57
C VAL A 17 -7.52 7.63 6.12
N MET A 18 -7.35 6.33 5.86
CA MET A 18 -7.12 5.80 4.51
C MET A 18 -8.35 5.93 3.62
N ASN A 19 -9.53 5.63 4.15
CA ASN A 19 -10.81 5.73 3.43
C ASN A 19 -11.11 7.19 3.05
N GLN A 20 -10.95 8.11 4.00
CA GLN A 20 -11.07 9.55 3.70
C GLN A 20 -10.10 9.99 2.61
N PHE A 21 -8.87 9.48 2.61
CA PHE A 21 -7.90 9.77 1.57
C PHE A 21 -8.35 9.24 0.19
N LEU A 22 -8.81 7.99 0.11
CA LEU A 22 -9.30 7.37 -1.12
C LEU A 22 -10.53 8.10 -1.68
N TRP A 23 -11.51 8.40 -0.84
CA TRP A 23 -12.73 9.12 -1.23
C TRP A 23 -12.41 10.54 -1.71
N SER A 24 -11.47 11.22 -1.05
CA SER A 24 -10.98 12.55 -1.49
C SER A 24 -10.29 12.52 -2.85
N ARG A 25 -9.87 11.34 -3.33
CA ARG A 25 -9.27 11.13 -4.66
C ARG A 25 -10.26 10.59 -5.70
N GLY A 26 -11.53 10.49 -5.35
CA GLY A 26 -12.61 10.15 -6.28
C GLY A 26 -13.01 8.67 -6.31
N VAL A 27 -12.51 7.85 -5.37
CA VAL A 27 -12.99 6.47 -5.22
C VAL A 27 -14.33 6.49 -4.50
N PRO A 28 -15.40 5.91 -5.08
CA PRO A 28 -16.69 5.82 -4.41
C PRO A 28 -16.63 4.89 -3.18
N PRO A 29 -17.24 5.27 -2.03
CA PRO A 29 -17.27 4.42 -0.84
C PRO A 29 -17.92 3.05 -1.03
N ASP A 30 -18.81 2.93 -2.01
CA ASP A 30 -19.50 1.69 -2.37
C ASP A 30 -18.64 0.73 -3.22
N GLU A 31 -17.53 1.21 -3.79
CA GLU A 31 -16.62 0.39 -4.59
C GLU A 31 -15.45 -0.16 -3.76
N VAL A 32 -14.81 0.69 -2.93
CA VAL A 32 -13.61 0.31 -2.16
C VAL A 32 -13.58 1.00 -0.80
N GLU A 33 -13.29 0.19 0.21
CA GLU A 33 -13.09 0.61 1.58
C GLU A 33 -12.04 -0.28 2.26
N CYS A 34 -11.19 0.32 3.08
CA CYS A 34 -10.20 -0.33 3.92
C CYS A 34 -10.84 -0.75 5.24
N TYR A 35 -10.51 -1.96 5.68
CA TYR A 35 -10.94 -2.55 6.96
C TYR A 35 -9.71 -3.02 7.74
N ASP A 36 -9.79 -2.99 9.06
CA ASP A 36 -8.77 -3.57 9.93
C ASP A 36 -8.77 -5.10 9.84
N VAL A 37 -7.57 -5.68 9.89
CA VAL A 37 -7.37 -7.12 10.01
C VAL A 37 -6.87 -7.40 11.42
N TYR A 38 -7.74 -7.94 12.27
CA TYR A 38 -7.43 -8.18 13.69
C TYR A 38 -6.46 -9.36 13.92
N GLY A 39 -6.38 -10.29 12.97
CA GLY A 39 -5.49 -11.44 13.04
C GLY A 39 -5.55 -12.30 11.79
N LEU A 40 -4.67 -13.29 11.73
CA LEU A 40 -4.53 -14.20 10.58
C LEU A 40 -5.21 -15.56 10.80
N ASP A 41 -5.89 -15.73 11.93
CA ASP A 41 -6.70 -16.90 12.22
C ASP A 41 -7.99 -16.87 11.39
N GLU A 42 -8.49 -18.05 11.00
CA GLU A 42 -9.65 -18.18 10.10
C GLU A 42 -10.90 -17.45 10.62
N GLU A 43 -11.14 -17.49 11.94
CA GLU A 43 -12.25 -16.80 12.58
C GLU A 43 -12.14 -15.27 12.46
N LEU A 44 -10.94 -14.72 12.68
CA LEU A 44 -10.68 -13.28 12.60
C LEU A 44 -10.69 -12.78 11.15
N LEU A 45 -10.14 -13.57 10.23
CA LEU A 45 -10.22 -13.29 8.80
C LEU A 45 -11.67 -13.35 8.27
N GLY A 46 -12.54 -14.12 8.93
CA GLY A 46 -13.97 -14.17 8.64
C GLY A 46 -14.70 -12.85 8.87
N MET A 47 -14.12 -11.93 9.67
CA MET A 47 -14.70 -10.61 9.94
C MET A 47 -14.47 -9.62 8.79
N VAL A 48 -13.49 -9.87 7.92
CA VAL A 48 -13.16 -8.97 6.81
C VAL A 48 -14.18 -9.16 5.68
N PRO A 49 -14.82 -8.08 5.18
CA PRO A 49 -15.76 -8.17 4.07
C PRO A 49 -15.11 -8.75 2.80
N LYS A 50 -15.88 -9.54 2.06
CA LYS A 50 -15.45 -10.16 0.79
C LYS A 50 -16.22 -9.54 -0.38
N PRO A 51 -15.60 -9.36 -1.57
CA PRO A 51 -14.25 -9.79 -1.94
C PRO A 51 -13.13 -8.85 -1.45
N VAL A 52 -11.96 -9.41 -1.15
CA VAL A 52 -10.76 -8.65 -0.77
C VAL A 52 -9.93 -8.35 -2.02
N LEU A 53 -9.68 -7.06 -2.30
CA LEU A 53 -8.93 -6.63 -3.49
C LEU A 53 -7.42 -6.58 -3.25
N ALA A 54 -7.01 -6.14 -2.07
CA ALA A 54 -5.61 -5.98 -1.69
C ALA A 54 -5.45 -6.00 -0.17
N VAL A 55 -4.24 -6.28 0.29
CA VAL A 55 -3.85 -6.24 1.70
C VAL A 55 -2.66 -5.32 1.85
N LEU A 56 -2.76 -4.34 2.77
CA LEU A 56 -1.65 -3.49 3.16
C LEU A 56 -1.07 -4.00 4.48
N PHE A 57 0.23 -4.30 4.49
CA PHE A 57 0.92 -4.78 5.68
C PHE A 57 1.99 -3.77 6.10
N LEU A 58 1.79 -3.12 7.24
CA LEU A 58 2.77 -2.24 7.86
C LEU A 58 3.60 -3.04 8.86
N TYR A 59 4.92 -3.01 8.71
CA TYR A 59 5.85 -3.67 9.61
C TYR A 59 7.11 -2.81 9.82
N PRO A 60 7.78 -2.93 10.98
CA PRO A 60 8.99 -2.17 11.25
C PRO A 60 10.14 -2.67 10.36
N LEU A 61 10.81 -1.74 9.68
CA LEU A 61 12.02 -2.04 8.94
C LEU A 61 13.20 -2.20 9.91
N THR A 62 13.79 -3.39 9.89
CA THR A 62 15.01 -3.70 10.64
C THR A 62 16.17 -3.96 9.67
N SER A 63 17.41 -3.75 10.12
CA SER A 63 18.59 -4.02 9.28
C SER A 63 18.64 -5.46 8.77
N GLN A 64 18.13 -6.41 9.55
CA GLN A 64 17.98 -7.80 9.12
C GLN A 64 16.98 -7.91 7.96
N SER A 65 15.77 -7.37 8.11
CA SER A 65 14.74 -7.42 7.06
C SER A 65 15.18 -6.74 5.76
N GLU A 66 15.99 -5.68 5.86
CA GLU A 66 16.54 -5.00 4.68
C GLU A 66 17.63 -5.82 4.00
N ALA A 67 18.49 -6.50 4.76
CA ALA A 67 19.49 -7.41 4.21
C ALA A 67 18.82 -8.60 3.51
N GLU A 68 17.75 -9.15 4.10
CA GLU A 68 16.94 -10.22 3.50
C GLU A 68 16.27 -9.75 2.20
N ARG A 69 15.72 -8.53 2.16
CA ARG A 69 15.16 -7.94 0.93
C ARG A 69 16.20 -7.84 -0.19
N VAL A 70 17.39 -7.33 0.12
CA VAL A 70 18.48 -7.19 -0.88
C VAL A 70 18.93 -8.56 -1.39
N GLN A 71 19.00 -9.56 -0.51
CA GLN A 71 19.32 -10.93 -0.90
C GLN A 71 18.25 -11.50 -1.85
N GLN A 72 16.97 -11.35 -1.51
CA GLN A 72 15.84 -11.80 -2.34
C GLN A 72 15.80 -11.10 -3.70
N ASP A 73 16.05 -9.79 -3.76
CA ASP A 73 16.12 -9.04 -5.02
C ASP A 73 17.25 -9.55 -5.93
N SER A 74 18.37 -10.00 -5.36
CA SER A 74 19.49 -10.55 -6.12
C SER A 74 19.24 -11.96 -6.67
N GLU A 75 18.42 -12.75 -5.97
CA GLU A 75 18.05 -14.11 -6.34
C GLU A 75 16.84 -14.16 -7.28
N THR A 76 15.96 -13.16 -7.18
CA THR A 76 14.75 -13.05 -7.99
C THR A 76 15.12 -12.59 -9.40
N LYS A 77 15.04 -13.50 -10.38
CA LYS A 77 15.04 -13.11 -11.79
C LYS A 77 13.76 -12.33 -12.06
N VAL A 78 13.87 -11.03 -12.34
CA VAL A 78 12.75 -10.18 -12.75
C VAL A 78 12.00 -10.89 -13.87
N GLN A 79 10.83 -11.45 -13.56
CA GLN A 79 9.91 -11.91 -14.57
C GLN A 79 9.37 -10.66 -15.26
N ASP A 80 9.33 -10.67 -16.60
CA ASP A 80 8.79 -9.54 -17.35
C ASP A 80 7.44 -9.13 -16.76
N PRO A 81 7.26 -7.86 -16.36
CA PRO A 81 6.01 -7.42 -15.77
C PRO A 81 4.91 -7.68 -16.80
N THR A 82 3.95 -8.52 -16.43
CA THR A 82 2.73 -8.67 -17.21
C THR A 82 2.09 -7.28 -17.31
N SER A 83 1.55 -6.90 -18.47
CA SER A 83 1.03 -5.55 -18.75
C SER A 83 -0.04 -5.02 -17.79
N THR A 84 -0.50 -5.86 -16.85
CA THR A 84 -1.53 -5.60 -15.86
C THR A 84 -0.98 -5.15 -14.49
N ILE A 85 0.33 -5.24 -14.23
CA ILE A 85 0.90 -4.90 -12.92
C ILE A 85 1.25 -3.41 -12.88
N TYR A 86 0.60 -2.65 -12.00
CA TYR A 86 1.00 -1.28 -11.67
C TYR A 86 2.02 -1.29 -10.53
N PHE A 87 3.23 -0.79 -10.79
CA PHE A 87 4.30 -0.69 -9.80
C PHE A 87 4.95 0.69 -9.85
N MET A 88 5.18 1.30 -8.68
CA MET A 88 5.80 2.61 -8.58
C MET A 88 6.97 2.58 -7.60
N ASN A 89 8.14 3.02 -8.07
CA ASN A 89 9.33 3.11 -7.24
C ASN A 89 9.18 4.20 -6.17
N LYS A 90 9.72 3.92 -4.99
CA LYS A 90 9.97 4.87 -3.90
C LYS A 90 11.02 5.91 -4.32
N GLN A 91 10.65 6.91 -5.12
CA GLN A 91 11.58 7.96 -5.58
C GLN A 91 11.37 9.31 -4.88
N TRP A 92 10.17 9.56 -4.36
CA TRP A 92 9.83 10.79 -3.66
C TRP A 92 9.90 10.59 -2.14
N GLU A 93 10.10 11.66 -1.36
CA GLU A 93 9.94 11.68 0.12
C GLU A 93 8.48 11.45 0.57
N MET A 94 7.76 10.60 -0.17
CA MET A 94 6.41 10.18 0.10
C MET A 94 6.44 9.00 1.07
N HIS A 95 5.61 9.12 2.10
CA HIS A 95 5.49 8.09 3.13
C HIS A 95 4.86 6.81 2.54
N VAL A 96 5.19 5.65 3.13
CA VAL A 96 4.87 4.31 2.59
C VAL A 96 3.36 4.12 2.38
N GLU A 97 2.57 4.71 3.26
CA GLU A 97 1.12 4.59 3.32
C GLU A 97 0.45 5.35 2.16
N GLN A 98 0.96 6.54 1.83
CA GLN A 98 0.48 7.29 0.66
C GLN A 98 0.84 6.58 -0.64
N LEU A 99 2.06 6.03 -0.72
CA LEU A 99 2.45 5.21 -1.87
C LEU A 99 1.53 3.99 -2.02
N ALA A 100 1.18 3.34 -0.92
CA ALA A 100 0.23 2.23 -0.91
C ALA A 100 -1.14 2.65 -1.45
N CYS A 101 -1.70 3.76 -0.98
CA CYS A 101 -2.96 4.27 -1.53
C CYS A 101 -2.86 4.55 -3.04
N PHE A 102 -1.75 5.09 -3.55
CA PHE A 102 -1.57 5.28 -4.99
C PHE A 102 -1.43 3.97 -5.77
N MET A 103 -0.75 2.97 -5.21
CA MET A 103 -0.67 1.64 -5.84
C MET A 103 -2.05 0.97 -5.87
N LEU A 104 -2.83 1.09 -4.79
CA LEU A 104 -4.22 0.61 -4.76
C LEU A 104 -5.04 1.28 -5.87
N LEU A 105 -4.98 2.61 -5.97
CA LEU A 105 -5.65 3.35 -7.04
C LEU A 105 -5.23 2.88 -8.44
N GLY A 106 -3.95 2.60 -8.67
CA GLY A 106 -3.44 2.14 -9.97
C GLY A 106 -3.86 0.71 -10.34
N ILE A 107 -4.20 -0.13 -9.35
CA ILE A 107 -4.72 -1.49 -9.57
C ILE A 107 -6.22 -1.46 -9.87
N LEU A 108 -6.95 -0.47 -9.34
CA LEU A 108 -8.38 -0.32 -9.61
C LEU A 108 -8.62 0.01 -11.09
N PRO A 109 -9.65 -0.59 -11.72
CA PRO A 109 -10.00 -0.29 -13.11
C PRO A 109 -10.32 1.20 -13.25
N GLN A 110 -9.50 1.91 -14.02
CA GLN A 110 -9.74 3.31 -14.35
C GLN A 110 -10.97 3.40 -15.26
N ARG A 111 -11.94 4.22 -14.91
CA ARG A 111 -13.06 4.59 -15.79
C ARG A 111 -12.59 5.47 -16.94
#